data_AF-A0A1G1CN03-F1
#
_entry.id   AF-A0A1G1CN03-F1
#
_cell.length_a   1.000
_cell.length_b   1.000
_cell.length_c   1.000
_cell.angle_alpha   90.00
_cell.angle_beta   90.00
_cell.angle_gamma   90.00
#
_symmetry.space_group_name_H-M   'P 1'
#
loop_
_entity.id
_entity.type
_entity.pdbx_description
1 polymer ?
#
loop_
_entity_poly.entity_id
_entity_poly.type
_entity_poly.pdbx_seq_one_letter_code
_entity_poly.pdbx_strand_id
1 'polypeptide(L)'
;MKLRLLINDRQNGYTLIELMVVVILMGILMIGVVGLFLTLLRGQSKTNALAKVKQEGDFSTVAIERQLRDGIDVVRIDIGVEVPCNENELGEPLIIYRRTENNKFQASKLYLDSGTSTLQLGTCLESETKQYCSLGEVTRALTGTEVQVDPFKVRCKQGGPFDPDLVEVSYTITEPASGLSVPFRVITSLRNIE
;
A
#
# COMPACT_ATOMS: atom_id res chain seq x y z
N MET A 1 -54.03 58.68 -20.43
CA MET A 1 -54.62 57.56 -19.66
C MET A 1 -53.69 57.27 -18.50
N LYS A 2 -54.08 57.65 -17.26
CA LYS A 2 -53.20 57.68 -16.08
C LYS A 2 -53.47 56.43 -15.25
N LEU A 3 -52.63 55.40 -15.38
CA LEU A 3 -52.74 54.17 -14.59
C LEU A 3 -52.12 54.44 -13.21
N ARG A 4 -52.96 54.61 -12.17
CA ARG A 4 -52.50 54.69 -10.78
C ARG A 4 -52.42 53.27 -10.22
N LEU A 5 -51.19 52.79 -10.07
CA LEU A 5 -50.86 51.56 -9.37
C LEU A 5 -50.96 51.85 -7.86
N LEU A 6 -52.04 51.38 -7.23
CA LEU A 6 -52.22 51.44 -5.77
C LEU A 6 -51.36 50.33 -5.15
N ILE A 7 -50.15 50.67 -4.73
CA ILE A 7 -49.36 49.82 -3.85
C ILE A 7 -49.94 49.99 -2.45
N ASN A 8 -50.64 48.96 -1.98
CA ASN A 8 -51.18 48.85 -0.64
C ASN A 8 -50.03 48.52 0.33
N ASP A 9 -49.35 49.55 0.85
CA ASP A 9 -48.34 49.43 1.91
C ASP A 9 -49.02 49.10 3.26
N ARG A 10 -49.33 47.82 3.48
CA ARG A 10 -49.39 47.28 4.85
C ARG A 10 -48.01 46.75 5.21
N GLN A 11 -47.11 47.66 5.57
CA GLN A 11 -45.82 47.31 6.16
C GLN A 11 -46.04 46.81 7.59
N ASN A 12 -46.34 45.52 7.72
CA ASN A 12 -46.30 44.84 9.01
C ASN A 12 -44.83 44.66 9.40
N GLY A 13 -44.35 45.49 10.32
CA GLY A 13 -43.02 45.35 10.90
C GLY A 13 -42.94 44.07 11.75
N TYR A 14 -41.81 43.36 11.66
CA TYR A 14 -41.53 42.21 12.50
C TYR A 14 -41.48 42.59 13.98
N THR A 15 -42.07 41.74 14.82
CA THR A 15 -41.98 41.93 16.27
C THR A 15 -40.59 41.50 16.77
N LEU A 16 -40.09 42.15 17.82
CA LEU A 16 -38.77 41.83 18.40
C LEU A 16 -38.67 40.35 18.83
N ILE A 17 -39.78 39.79 19.32
CA ILE A 17 -39.85 38.38 19.73
C ILE A 17 -39.73 37.41 18.54
N GLU A 18 -40.30 37.76 17.38
CA GLU A 18 -40.20 36.94 16.17
C GLU A 18 -38.75 36.89 15.66
N LEU A 19 -38.03 38.01 15.72
CA LEU A 19 -36.61 38.06 15.37
C LEU A 19 -35.75 37.23 16.34
N MET A 20 -36.03 37.27 17.65
CA MET A 20 -35.33 36.43 18.64
C MET A 20 -35.52 34.94 18.36
N VAL A 21 -36.75 34.51 18.07
CA VAL A 21 -37.04 33.10 17.78
C VAL A 21 -36.29 32.64 16.53
N VAL A 22 -36.26 33.45 15.47
CA VAL A 22 -35.52 33.13 14.24
C VAL A 22 -34.02 32.98 14.49
N VAL A 23 -33.41 33.87 15.29
CA VAL A 23 -31.98 33.78 15.61
C VAL A 23 -31.66 32.52 16.43
N ILE A 24 -32.51 32.16 17.39
CA ILE A 24 -32.36 30.92 18.17
C ILE A 24 -32.49 29.69 17.26
N LEU A 25 -33.50 29.66 16.40
CA LEU A 25 -33.69 28.56 15.44
C LEU A 25 -32.49 28.44 14.49
N MET A 26 -31.97 29.56 13.98
CA MET A 26 -30.74 29.57 13.17
C MET A 26 -29.51 29.05 13.92
N GLY A 27 -29.37 29.39 15.20
CA GLY A 27 -28.29 28.89 16.05
C GLY A 27 -28.33 27.37 16.20
N ILE A 28 -29.51 26.80 16.45
CA ILE A 28 -29.69 25.34 16.57
C ILE A 28 -29.37 24.64 15.24
N LEU A 29 -29.82 25.21 14.11
CA LEU A 29 -29.54 24.65 12.79
C LEU A 29 -28.04 24.67 12.46
N MET A 30 -27.32 25.75 12.79
CA MET A 30 -25.87 25.82 12.56
C MET A 30 -25.11 24.72 13.31
N ILE A 31 -25.47 24.45 14.56
CA ILE A 31 -24.81 23.39 15.36
C ILE A 31 -24.98 22.03 14.67
N GLY A 32 -26.17 21.74 14.14
CA GLY A 32 -26.43 20.53 13.38
C GLY A 32 -25.57 20.41 12.11
N VAL A 33 -25.47 21.50 11.35
CA VAL A 33 -24.66 21.54 10.12
C VAL A 33 -23.17 21.33 10.41
N VAL A 34 -22.61 21.98 11.43
CA VAL A 34 -21.21 21.82 11.82
C VAL A 34 -20.92 20.38 12.28
N GLY A 35 -21.82 19.78 13.06
CA GLY A 35 -21.68 18.39 13.50
C GLY A 35 -21.64 17.40 12.32
N LEU A 36 -22.51 17.59 11.33
CA LEU A 36 -22.54 16.76 10.12
C LEU A 36 -21.28 16.97 9.28
N PHE A 37 -20.84 18.21 9.10
CA PHE A 37 -19.61 18.54 8.38
C PHE A 37 -18.36 17.90 9.00
N LEU A 38 -18.20 17.97 10.33
CA LEU A 38 -17.08 17.33 11.04
C LEU A 38 -17.10 15.81 10.91
N THR A 39 -18.30 15.21 10.90
CA THR A 39 -18.48 13.77 10.71
C THR A 39 -18.04 13.35 9.29
N LEU A 40 -18.41 14.13 8.28
CA LEU A 40 -17.98 13.89 6.90
C LEU A 40 -16.46 14.01 6.74
N LEU A 41 -15.83 15.02 7.33
CA LEU A 41 -14.37 15.19 7.29
C LEU A 41 -13.63 13.99 7.91
N ARG A 42 -14.11 13.50 9.06
CA ARG A 42 -13.55 12.30 9.71
C ARG A 42 -13.78 11.02 8.90
N GLY A 43 -14.87 10.95 8.14
CA GLY A 43 -15.11 9.85 7.22
C GLY A 43 -14.11 9.86 6.06
N GLN A 44 -13.89 11.03 5.46
CA GLN A 44 -12.97 11.20 4.33
C GLN A 44 -11.53 10.83 4.67
N SER A 45 -11.03 11.16 5.87
CA SER A 45 -9.65 10.82 6.25
C SER A 45 -9.43 9.30 6.29
N LYS A 46 -10.40 8.53 6.78
CA LYS A 46 -10.32 7.06 6.80
C LYS A 46 -10.40 6.46 5.39
N THR A 47 -11.24 7.01 4.53
CA THR A 47 -11.32 6.57 3.13
C THR A 47 -10.04 6.87 2.37
N ASN A 48 -9.44 8.04 2.59
CA ASN A 48 -8.17 8.42 1.97
C ASN A 48 -7.01 7.54 2.44
N ALA A 49 -6.94 7.27 3.75
CA ALA A 49 -6.00 6.33 4.34
C ALA A 49 -6.08 4.94 3.67
N LEU A 50 -7.30 4.39 3.56
CA LEU A 50 -7.53 3.10 2.94
C LEU A 50 -7.15 3.09 1.46
N ALA A 51 -7.55 4.11 0.71
CA ALA A 51 -7.22 4.23 -0.70
C ALA A 51 -5.71 4.24 -0.92
N LYS A 52 -4.97 4.95 -0.07
CA LYS A 52 -3.51 5.04 -0.14
C LYS A 52 -2.81 3.74 0.22
N VAL A 53 -3.16 3.13 1.37
CA VAL A 53 -2.60 1.82 1.76
C VAL A 53 -2.85 0.78 0.66
N LYS A 54 -4.05 0.80 0.07
CA LYS A 54 -4.39 -0.09 -1.04
C LYS A 54 -3.54 0.20 -2.29
N GLN A 55 -3.39 1.46 -2.68
CA GLN A 55 -2.60 1.83 -3.86
C GLN A 55 -1.12 1.40 -3.72
N GLU A 56 -0.51 1.67 -2.57
CA GLU A 56 0.88 1.28 -2.28
C GLU A 56 1.04 -0.24 -2.22
N GLY A 57 0.08 -0.94 -1.61
CA GLY A 57 0.07 -2.39 -1.54
C GLY A 57 -0.19 -3.09 -2.87
N ASP A 58 -1.06 -2.54 -3.71
CA ASP A 58 -1.31 -3.06 -5.06
C ASP A 58 -0.05 -2.86 -5.94
N PHE A 59 0.61 -1.69 -5.84
CA PHE A 59 1.85 -1.41 -6.55
C PHE A 59 3.00 -2.34 -6.12
N SER A 60 3.23 -2.49 -4.81
CA SER A 60 4.25 -3.39 -4.28
C SER A 60 3.96 -4.86 -4.61
N THR A 61 2.71 -5.30 -4.55
CA THR A 61 2.27 -6.65 -4.94
C THR A 61 2.62 -6.95 -6.39
N VAL A 62 2.24 -6.07 -7.32
CA VAL A 62 2.53 -6.24 -8.75
C VAL A 62 4.04 -6.23 -9.02
N ALA A 63 4.78 -5.38 -8.30
CA ALA A 63 6.23 -5.34 -8.44
C ALA A 63 6.89 -6.65 -7.97
N ILE A 64 6.50 -7.17 -6.81
CA ILE A 64 7.00 -8.44 -6.26
C ILE A 64 6.63 -9.60 -7.19
N GLU A 65 5.37 -9.69 -7.60
CA GLU A 65 4.88 -10.73 -8.51
C GLU A 65 5.69 -10.77 -9.80
N ARG A 66 5.94 -9.59 -10.39
CA ARG A 66 6.75 -9.49 -11.61
C ARG A 66 8.17 -9.99 -11.39
N GLN A 67 8.80 -9.65 -10.26
CA GLN A 67 10.16 -10.11 -9.96
C GLN A 67 10.20 -11.63 -9.75
N LEU A 68 9.24 -12.18 -9.02
CA LEU A 68 9.16 -13.62 -8.77
C LEU A 68 8.89 -14.40 -10.05
N ARG A 69 7.98 -13.93 -10.91
CA ARG A 69 7.66 -14.59 -12.19
C ARG A 69 8.83 -14.56 -13.17
N ASP A 70 9.62 -13.50 -13.16
CA ASP A 70 10.84 -13.40 -13.96
C ASP A 70 12.00 -14.20 -13.33
N GLY A 71 11.84 -14.65 -12.08
CA GLY A 71 12.80 -15.43 -11.31
C GLY A 71 12.80 -16.91 -11.69
N ILE A 72 13.97 -17.51 -11.59
CA ILE A 72 14.25 -18.93 -11.85
C ILE A 72 14.47 -19.67 -10.54
N ASP A 73 15.11 -19.00 -9.58
CA ASP A 73 15.42 -19.56 -8.29
C ASP A 73 15.25 -18.50 -7.22
N VAL A 74 14.85 -18.94 -6.02
CA VAL A 74 14.56 -18.09 -4.89
C VAL A 74 15.25 -18.65 -3.65
N VAL A 75 16.04 -17.80 -3.03
CA VAL A 75 16.89 -18.14 -1.89
C VAL A 75 16.65 -17.12 -0.78
N ARG A 76 16.68 -17.58 0.46
CA ARG A 76 16.61 -16.71 1.64
C ARG A 76 18.00 -16.50 2.21
N ILE A 77 18.23 -15.35 2.84
CA ILE A 77 19.47 -15.15 3.63
C ILE A 77 19.14 -15.41 5.09
N ASP A 78 19.78 -16.42 5.67
CA ASP A 78 19.74 -16.72 7.10
C ASP A 78 21.14 -16.57 7.69
N ILE A 79 21.33 -15.60 8.61
CA ILE A 79 22.63 -15.32 9.25
C ILE A 79 23.78 -15.15 8.22
N GLY A 80 23.51 -14.44 7.12
CA GLY A 80 24.50 -14.21 6.07
C GLY A 80 24.80 -15.43 5.19
N VAL A 81 24.01 -16.51 5.30
CA VAL A 81 24.09 -17.71 4.46
C VAL A 81 22.85 -17.83 3.57
N GLU A 82 23.06 -18.16 2.30
CA GLU A 82 22.05 -18.47 1.32
C GLU A 82 21.46 -19.84 1.64
N VAL A 83 20.19 -19.87 2.04
CA VAL A 83 19.44 -21.09 2.33
C VAL A 83 18.38 -21.27 1.24
N PRO A 84 18.28 -22.47 0.62
CA PRO A 84 17.21 -22.74 -0.34
C PRO A 84 15.86 -22.54 0.33
N CYS A 85 14.91 -21.97 -0.42
CA CYS A 85 13.59 -21.72 0.11
C CYS A 85 12.80 -23.04 0.17
N ASN A 86 12.77 -23.67 1.35
CA ASN A 86 12.04 -24.91 1.60
C ASN A 86 10.70 -24.65 2.31
N GLU A 87 9.85 -25.68 2.35
CA GLU A 87 8.51 -25.56 2.95
C GLU A 87 8.58 -25.13 4.42
N ASN A 88 7.82 -24.08 4.75
CA ASN A 88 7.50 -23.58 6.11
C ASN A 88 8.50 -22.60 6.78
N GLU A 89 9.48 -22.06 6.06
CA GLU A 89 10.47 -21.18 6.70
C GLU A 89 10.13 -19.68 6.55
N LEU A 90 10.02 -18.99 7.69
CA LEU A 90 9.89 -17.55 7.75
C LEU A 90 11.27 -16.89 7.72
N GLY A 91 11.52 -16.00 6.75
CA GLY A 91 12.76 -15.21 6.75
C GLY A 91 12.74 -14.05 5.77
N GLU A 92 13.36 -12.96 6.20
CA GLU A 92 13.84 -11.86 5.36
C GLU A 92 15.37 -11.80 5.48
N PRO A 93 16.10 -11.32 4.46
CA PRO A 93 15.65 -10.87 3.14
C PRO A 93 15.49 -12.02 2.12
N LEU A 94 14.72 -11.75 1.07
CA LEU A 94 14.47 -12.68 -0.05
C LEU A 94 15.34 -12.30 -1.26
N ILE A 95 16.09 -13.25 -1.81
CA ILE A 95 16.85 -13.10 -3.05
C ILE A 95 16.16 -13.88 -4.16
N ILE A 96 15.97 -13.22 -5.29
CA ILE A 96 15.39 -13.78 -6.51
C ILE A 96 16.47 -13.76 -7.59
N TYR A 97 16.80 -14.91 -8.16
CA TYR A 97 17.75 -15.02 -9.26
C TYR A 97 17.03 -15.09 -10.60
N ARG A 98 17.52 -14.33 -11.55
CA ARG A 98 17.10 -14.29 -12.95
C ARG A 98 18.29 -14.60 -13.85
N ARG A 99 18.06 -15.30 -14.95
CA ARG A 99 19.08 -15.57 -15.98
C ARG A 99 18.96 -14.49 -17.05
N THR A 100 20.10 -13.94 -17.44
CA THR A 100 20.23 -12.95 -18.51
C THR A 100 20.59 -13.65 -19.83
N GLU A 101 20.50 -12.90 -20.94
CA GLU A 101 20.79 -13.43 -22.28
C GLU A 101 22.21 -13.98 -22.44
N ASN A 102 23.15 -13.47 -21.64
CA ASN A 102 24.56 -13.90 -21.64
C ASN A 102 24.83 -15.11 -20.74
N ASN A 103 23.78 -15.84 -20.32
CA ASN A 103 23.87 -16.95 -19.37
C ASN A 103 24.44 -16.55 -18.00
N LYS A 104 24.40 -15.26 -17.66
CA LYS A 104 24.75 -14.75 -16.33
C LYS A 104 23.51 -14.71 -15.43
N PHE A 105 23.73 -14.69 -14.13
CA PHE A 105 22.70 -14.52 -13.12
C PHE A 105 22.65 -13.06 -12.67
N GLN A 106 21.45 -12.49 -12.70
CA GLN A 106 21.11 -11.23 -12.05
C GLN A 106 20.29 -11.56 -10.80
N ALA A 107 20.68 -11.01 -9.65
CA ALA A 107 19.93 -11.18 -8.41
C ALA A 107 19.13 -9.91 -8.10
N SER A 108 17.91 -10.08 -7.58
CA SER A 108 17.11 -9.02 -6.99
C SER A 108 16.87 -9.35 -5.53
N LYS A 109 17.12 -8.40 -4.63
CA LYS A 109 16.95 -8.54 -3.19
C LYS A 109 15.72 -7.75 -2.75
N LEU A 110 14.73 -8.44 -2.22
CA LEU A 110 13.60 -7.85 -1.51
C LEU A 110 13.94 -7.80 -0.02
N TYR A 111 13.85 -6.61 0.57
CA TYR A 111 14.15 -6.41 1.99
C TYR A 111 13.33 -5.27 2.58
N LEU A 112 13.14 -5.33 3.90
CA LEU A 112 12.60 -4.23 4.67
C LEU A 112 13.74 -3.31 5.11
N ASP A 113 13.62 -2.02 4.85
CA ASP A 113 14.55 -1.03 5.39
C ASP A 113 14.22 -0.76 6.87
N SER A 114 15.15 -1.10 7.75
CA SER A 114 14.97 -0.96 9.20
C SER A 114 14.82 0.49 9.67
N GLY A 115 15.29 1.47 8.89
CA GLY A 115 15.15 2.89 9.22
C GLY A 115 13.77 3.44 8.89
N THR A 116 13.21 3.02 7.76
CA THR A 116 11.97 3.61 7.21
C THR A 116 10.76 2.67 7.29
N SER A 117 10.96 1.38 7.63
CA SER A 117 9.94 0.33 7.55
C SER A 117 9.29 0.28 6.16
N THR A 118 10.05 0.63 5.11
CA THR A 118 9.58 0.58 3.72
C THR A 118 10.07 -0.69 3.07
N LEU A 119 9.24 -1.24 2.19
CA LEU A 119 9.62 -2.37 1.37
C LEU A 119 10.47 -1.88 0.20
N GLN A 120 11.65 -2.47 0.02
CA GLN A 120 12.60 -2.06 -1.00
C GLN A 120 13.02 -3.24 -1.86
N LEU A 121 13.22 -2.94 -3.14
CA LEU A 121 13.79 -3.86 -4.11
C LEU A 121 15.15 -3.32 -4.55
N GLY A 122 16.22 -4.04 -4.21
CA GLY A 122 17.56 -3.79 -4.72
C GLY A 122 17.89 -4.75 -5.84
N THR A 123 18.60 -4.28 -6.87
CA THR A 123 19.19 -5.18 -7.89
C THR A 123 20.68 -5.31 -7.68
N CYS A 124 21.21 -6.49 -7.97
CA CYS A 124 22.59 -6.86 -7.73
C CYS A 124 23.30 -7.17 -9.05
N LEU A 125 24.64 -7.08 -9.06
CA LEU A 125 25.47 -7.26 -10.24
C LEU A 125 25.31 -8.63 -10.90
N GLU A 126 25.55 -8.67 -12.21
CA GLU A 126 25.57 -9.90 -12.99
C GLU A 126 26.82 -10.74 -12.65
N SER A 127 26.62 -11.99 -12.26
CA SER A 127 27.70 -12.96 -12.02
C SER A 127 27.48 -14.23 -12.85
N GLU A 128 28.57 -14.93 -13.17
CA GLU A 128 28.50 -16.27 -13.78
C GLU A 128 28.04 -17.34 -12.78
N THR A 129 28.19 -17.06 -11.48
CA THR A 129 27.78 -17.93 -10.37
C THR A 129 26.73 -17.26 -9.50
N LYS A 130 25.87 -18.06 -8.85
CA LYS A 130 25.00 -17.56 -7.77
C LYS A 130 25.92 -17.13 -6.62
N GLN A 131 26.00 -15.82 -6.38
CA GLN A 131 26.82 -15.25 -5.33
C GLN A 131 26.01 -14.22 -4.56
N TYR A 132 26.29 -14.13 -3.25
CA TYR A 132 25.68 -13.20 -2.32
C TYR A 132 25.60 -11.78 -2.88
N CYS A 133 24.39 -11.25 -2.84
CA CYS A 133 24.14 -9.86 -3.17
C CYS A 133 24.51 -8.94 -1.99
N SER A 134 25.65 -8.24 -2.10
CA SER A 134 25.78 -6.94 -1.45
C SER A 134 24.89 -5.95 -2.21
N LEU A 135 24.13 -5.11 -1.48
CA LEU A 135 23.21 -4.13 -2.07
C LEU A 135 23.92 -3.33 -3.17
N GLY A 136 23.53 -3.57 -4.43
CA GLY A 136 23.95 -2.79 -5.58
C GLY A 136 23.15 -1.49 -5.67
N GLU A 137 23.76 -0.45 -6.21
CA GLU A 137 23.41 0.98 -6.15
C GLU A 137 21.98 1.40 -6.60
N VAL A 138 21.14 0.46 -7.07
CA VAL A 138 19.78 0.75 -7.51
C VAL A 138 18.78 0.13 -6.56
N THR A 139 18.33 0.96 -5.63
CA THR A 139 17.23 0.65 -4.72
C THR A 139 15.97 1.33 -5.20
N ARG A 140 14.90 0.55 -5.39
CA ARG A 140 13.56 1.09 -5.64
C ARG A 140 12.68 0.84 -4.44
N ALA A 141 12.16 1.92 -3.84
CA ALA A 141 11.11 1.82 -2.84
C ALA A 141 9.83 1.29 -3.51
N LEU A 142 9.28 0.21 -2.94
CA LEU A 142 8.00 -0.37 -3.32
C LEU A 142 6.84 0.25 -2.54
N THR A 143 7.14 0.90 -1.42
CA THR A 143 6.19 1.66 -0.61
C THR A 143 6.75 3.01 -0.24
N GLY A 144 5.90 4.04 -0.18
CA GLY A 144 6.27 5.37 0.34
C GLY A 144 6.58 5.38 1.84
N THR A 145 7.15 6.48 2.33
CA THR A 145 7.50 6.68 3.76
C THR A 145 6.31 6.96 4.66
N GLU A 146 5.13 7.17 4.07
CA GLU A 146 3.91 7.48 4.82
C GLU A 146 3.15 6.23 5.26
N VAL A 147 3.65 5.04 4.91
CA VAL A 147 3.12 3.74 5.33
C VAL A 147 4.26 2.92 5.94
N GLN A 148 3.92 2.02 6.85
CA GLN A 148 4.83 1.10 7.49
C GLN A 148 4.51 -0.32 7.04
N VAL A 149 5.53 -1.07 6.68
CA VAL A 149 5.40 -2.47 6.29
C VAL A 149 5.88 -3.34 7.44
N ASP A 150 5.02 -4.24 7.91
CA ASP A 150 5.39 -5.25 8.89
C ASP A 150 6.32 -6.29 8.24
N PRO A 151 7.17 -6.98 9.03
CA PRO A 151 8.03 -8.03 8.51
C PRO A 151 7.26 -9.03 7.65
N PHE A 152 7.68 -9.17 6.40
CA PHE A 152 7.10 -10.06 5.42
C PHE A 152 7.51 -11.50 5.67
N LYS A 153 6.64 -12.41 5.24
CA LYS A 153 6.80 -13.85 5.38
C LYS A 153 6.84 -14.43 3.99
N VAL A 154 7.88 -15.21 3.72
CA VAL A 154 8.01 -15.98 2.48
C VAL A 154 7.66 -17.42 2.79
N ARG A 155 6.96 -18.09 1.88
CA ARG A 155 6.74 -19.53 1.91
C ARG A 155 7.01 -20.05 0.53
N CYS A 156 7.84 -21.08 0.43
CA CYS A 156 8.09 -21.75 -0.83
C CYS A 156 7.55 -23.17 -0.75
N LYS A 157 7.02 -23.65 -1.87
CA LYS A 157 6.60 -25.01 -2.06
C LYS A 157 7.27 -25.53 -3.31
N GLN A 158 8.10 -26.54 -3.15
CA GLN A 158 8.74 -27.19 -4.29
C GLN A 158 7.66 -27.92 -5.11
N GLY A 159 7.70 -27.70 -6.41
CA GLY A 159 6.87 -28.40 -7.37
C GLY A 159 7.35 -29.84 -7.57
N GLY A 160 6.46 -30.69 -8.05
CA GLY A 160 6.83 -32.00 -8.55
C GLY A 160 7.56 -31.91 -9.91
N PRO A 161 7.92 -33.04 -10.53
CA PRO A 161 8.62 -33.06 -11.82
C PRO A 161 7.88 -32.38 -12.98
N PHE A 162 6.58 -32.09 -12.82
CA PHE A 162 5.73 -31.42 -13.81
C PHE A 162 5.03 -30.17 -13.26
N ASP A 163 5.20 -29.86 -11.97
CA ASP A 163 4.60 -28.67 -11.36
C ASP A 163 5.72 -27.65 -11.10
N PRO A 164 5.51 -26.36 -11.38
CA PRO A 164 6.51 -25.35 -11.06
C PRO A 164 6.58 -25.11 -9.55
N ASP A 165 7.74 -24.67 -9.08
CA ASP A 165 7.90 -24.19 -7.71
C ASP A 165 7.00 -22.97 -7.46
N LEU A 166 6.30 -22.98 -6.33
CA LEU A 166 5.42 -21.89 -5.91
C LEU A 166 6.09 -21.08 -4.80
N VAL A 167 6.05 -19.76 -4.95
CA VAL A 167 6.51 -18.82 -3.93
C VAL A 167 5.36 -17.94 -3.51
N GLU A 168 5.13 -17.90 -2.20
CA GLU A 168 4.17 -17.05 -1.54
C GLU A 168 4.90 -16.00 -0.71
N VAL A 169 4.57 -14.73 -0.91
CA VAL A 169 5.04 -13.60 -0.09
C VAL A 169 3.83 -12.94 0.53
N SER A 170 3.82 -12.83 1.86
CA SER A 170 2.76 -12.17 2.62
C SER A 170 3.32 -11.09 3.51
N TYR A 171 2.67 -9.94 3.56
CA TYR A 171 3.09 -8.79 4.35
C TYR A 171 1.88 -7.93 4.69
N THR A 172 2.05 -7.02 5.63
CA THR A 172 0.98 -6.13 6.06
C THR A 172 1.47 -4.70 5.94
N ILE A 173 0.64 -3.83 5.36
CA ILE A 173 0.92 -2.40 5.30
C ILE A 173 0.00 -1.69 6.29
N THR A 174 0.59 -0.86 7.15
CA THR A 174 -0.11 -0.08 8.17
C THR A 174 0.13 1.41 7.91
N GLU A 175 -0.94 2.21 7.89
CA GLU A 175 -0.82 3.67 7.91
C GLU A 175 -0.82 4.17 9.37
N PRO A 176 0.29 4.75 9.86
CA PRO A 176 0.44 5.09 11.28
C PRO A 176 -0.54 6.18 11.74
N ALA A 177 -0.96 7.09 10.86
CA ALA A 177 -1.85 8.19 11.20
C ALA A 177 -3.29 7.74 11.51
N SER A 178 -3.78 6.72 10.79
CA SER A 178 -5.12 6.18 10.96
C SER A 178 -5.16 4.88 11.77
N GLY A 179 -4.01 4.21 11.93
CA GLY A 179 -3.92 2.86 12.50
C GLY A 179 -4.52 1.79 11.60
N LEU A 180 -4.84 2.13 10.35
CA LEU A 180 -5.41 1.20 9.39
C LEU A 180 -4.32 0.25 8.89
N SER A 181 -4.62 -1.04 8.93
CA SER A 181 -3.70 -2.10 8.54
C SER A 181 -4.37 -3.03 7.53
N VAL A 182 -3.69 -3.34 6.43
CA VAL A 182 -4.21 -4.17 5.34
C VAL A 182 -3.19 -5.26 4.99
N PRO A 183 -3.59 -6.54 5.02
CA PRO A 183 -2.71 -7.64 4.62
C PRO A 183 -2.68 -7.79 3.09
N PHE A 184 -1.49 -8.04 2.56
CA PHE A 184 -1.22 -8.34 1.16
C PHE A 184 -0.59 -9.72 1.03
N ARG A 185 -0.91 -10.40 -0.06
CA ARG A 185 -0.46 -11.76 -0.35
C ARG A 185 -0.23 -11.92 -1.83
N VAL A 186 0.98 -12.35 -2.20
CA VAL A 186 1.39 -12.67 -3.56
C VAL A 186 1.69 -14.16 -3.61
N ILE A 187 1.13 -14.86 -4.59
CA ILE A 187 1.45 -16.27 -4.86
C ILE A 187 1.74 -16.37 -6.34
N THR A 188 2.93 -16.85 -6.69
CA THR A 188 3.30 -17.05 -8.10
C THR A 188 4.15 -18.30 -8.26
N SER A 189 4.09 -18.88 -9.44
CA SER A 189 5.03 -19.91 -9.87
C SER A 189 6.32 -19.27 -10.37
N LEU A 190 7.46 -19.90 -10.07
CA LEU A 190 8.74 -19.56 -10.69
C LEU A 190 8.78 -20.04 -12.13
N ARG A 191 9.67 -19.43 -12.92
CA ARG A 191 9.90 -19.85 -14.29
C ARG A 191 10.68 -21.16 -14.30
N ASN A 192 10.04 -22.22 -14.78
CA ASN A 192 10.73 -23.48 -15.04
C ASN A 192 11.68 -23.31 -16.23
N ILE A 193 12.95 -23.72 -16.07
CA ILE A 193 13.91 -23.83 -17.16
C ILE A 193 14.14 -25.31 -17.36
N GLU A 194 13.51 -25.87 -18.39
CA GLU A 194 13.92 -27.13 -19.01
C GLU A 194 15.28 -26.97 -19.71
#